data_AF-A0A388PSQ7-F1
#
_entry.id   AF-A0A388PSQ7-F1
#
_cell.length_a   1.000
_cell.length_b   1.000
_cell.length_c   1.000
_cell.angle_alpha   90.00
_cell.angle_beta   90.00
_cell.angle_gamma   90.00
#
_symmetry.space_group_name_H-M   'P 1'
#
loop_
_entity.id
_entity.type
_entity.pdbx_description
1 polymer ?
#
loop_
_entity_poly.entity_id
_entity_poly.type
_entity_poly.pdbx_seq_one_letter_code
_entity_poly.pdbx_strand_id
1 'polypeptide(L)' 'MQSQEIIHIAGGPAYSKFRKEKLLGKLQTVNSQIKDIHSEYIHIVWCEKKLQAQRKPF' A
#
# COMPACT_ATOMS: atom_id res chain seq x y z
N MET A 1 -14.50 -15.14 -23.31
CA MET A 1 -14.26 -13.99 -22.42
C MET A 1 -12.76 -13.91 -22.17
N GLN A 2 -12.10 -12.81 -22.52
CA GLN A 2 -10.69 -12.60 -22.11
C GLN A 2 -10.66 -12.45 -20.59
N SER A 3 -9.80 -13.22 -19.92
CA SER A 3 -9.69 -13.17 -18.46
C SER A 3 -9.00 -11.88 -18.03
N GLN A 4 -9.76 -10.98 -17.42
CA GLN A 4 -9.21 -9.80 -16.75
C GLN A 4 -8.66 -10.21 -15.38
N GLU A 5 -7.53 -9.61 -14.99
CA GLU A 5 -6.87 -9.85 -13.72
C GLU A 5 -6.66 -8.52 -13.01
N ILE A 6 -7.04 -8.44 -11.73
CA ILE A 6 -6.75 -7.30 -10.87
C ILE A 6 -5.60 -7.69 -9.97
N ILE A 7 -4.52 -6.90 -10.01
CA ILE A 7 -3.32 -7.15 -9.24
C ILE A 7 -3.15 -6.04 -8.23
N HIS A 8 -2.90 -6.43 -6.98
CA HIS A 8 -2.53 -5.51 -5.90
C HIS A 8 -1.02 -5.58 -5.70
N ILE A 9 -0.36 -4.43 -5.77
CA ILE A 9 1.09 -4.30 -5.54
C ILE A 9 1.28 -3.35 -4.36
N ALA A 10 1.96 -3.83 -3.33
CA ALA A 10 2.38 -2.99 -2.21
C ALA A 10 3.46 -2.02 -2.68
N GLY A 11 3.24 -0.73 -2.43
CA GLY A 11 4.19 0.34 -2.68
C GLY A 11 5.04 0.63 -1.44
N GLY A 12 5.81 1.73 -1.52
CA GLY A 12 6.62 2.19 -0.40
C GLY A 12 5.80 2.91 0.70
N PRO A 13 6.47 3.32 1.79
CA PRO A 13 5.85 4.10 2.85
C PRO A 13 5.21 5.39 2.33
N ALA A 14 3.94 5.63 2.67
CA ALA A 14 3.20 6.77 2.15
C ALA A 14 3.54 8.10 2.86
N TYR A 15 3.93 8.03 4.13
CA TYR A 15 4.30 9.20 4.92
C TYR A 15 5.78 9.21 5.31
N SER A 16 6.37 10.40 5.29
CA SER A 16 7.61 10.67 6.01
C SER A 16 7.39 10.57 7.53
N LYS A 17 8.46 10.34 8.29
CA LYS A 17 8.44 10.27 9.76
C LYS A 17 7.70 11.46 10.39
N PHE A 18 8.01 12.68 9.96
CA PHE A 18 7.36 13.91 10.45
C PHE A 18 5.83 13.93 10.23
N ARG A 19 5.37 13.49 9.05
CA ARG A 19 3.93 13.47 8.72
C ARG A 19 3.20 12.36 9.50
N LYS A 20 3.85 11.21 9.68
CA LYS A 20 3.37 10.10 10.51
C LYS A 20 3.18 10.54 11.97
N GLU A 21 4.18 11.17 12.58
CA GLU A 21 4.10 11.66 13.97
C GLU A 21 3.00 12.71 14.15
N LYS A 22 2.88 13.66 13.20
CA LYS A 22 1.82 14.69 13.24
C LYS A 22 0.42 14.08 13.17
N LEU A 23 0.22 13.06 12.35
CA LEU A 23 -1.07 12.37 12.24
C LEU A 23 -1.36 11.52 13.49
N LEU A 24 -0.35 10.81 14.01
CA LEU A 24 -0.47 10.03 15.25
C LEU A 24 -0.93 10.92 16.41
N GLY A 25 -0.32 12.10 16.58
CA GLY A 25 -0.73 13.04 17.62
C GLY A 25 -2.20 13.45 17.50
N LYS A 26 -2.69 13.73 16.28
CA LYS A 26 -4.11 14.02 16.04
C LYS A 26 -5.01 12.84 16.41
N LEU A 27 -4.64 11.63 16.01
CA LEU A 27 -5.41 10.42 16.31
C LEU A 27 -5.47 10.14 17.82
N GLN A 28 -4.37 10.39 18.53
CA GLN A 28 -4.30 10.25 19.98
C GLN A 28 -5.16 11.25 20.74
N THR A 29 -5.42 12.45 20.19
CA THR A 29 -6.40 13.38 20.77
C THR A 29 -7.84 12.86 20.71
N VAL A 30 -8.13 11.92 19.81
CA VAL A 30 -9.45 11.27 19.68
C VAL A 30 -9.48 9.97 20.50
N ASN A 31 -8.42 9.17 20.41
CA ASN A 31 -8.27 7.93 21.17
C ASN A 31 -6.81 7.73 21.60
N SER A 32 -6.54 7.91 22.89
CA SER A 32 -5.22 7.80 23.49
C SER A 32 -4.62 6.39 23.44
N GLN A 33 -5.41 5.35 23.11
CA GLN A 33 -4.93 3.98 22.97
C GLN A 33 -4.26 3.72 21.61
N ILE A 34 -4.35 4.63 20.64
CA ILE A 34 -3.65 4.50 19.36
C ILE A 34 -2.16 4.74 19.58
N LYS A 35 -1.34 3.68 19.48
CA LYS A 35 0.09 3.73 19.82
C LYS A 35 1.01 3.96 18.62
N ASP A 36 0.60 3.56 17.43
CA ASP A 36 1.35 3.76 16.20
C ASP A 36 0.43 3.76 14.98
N ILE A 37 0.93 4.26 13.85
CA ILE A 37 0.28 4.18 12.54
C ILE A 37 1.26 3.71 11.48
N HIS A 38 0.81 2.85 10.57
CA HIS A 38 1.57 2.43 9.39
C HIS A 38 0.82 2.87 8.13
N SER A 39 1.56 3.22 7.10
CA SER A 39 0.97 3.73 5.86
C SER A 39 1.83 3.33 4.67
N GLU A 40 1.22 2.67 3.69
CA GLU A 40 1.84 2.27 2.44
C GLU A 40 0.96 2.69 1.27
N TYR A 41 1.57 2.92 0.11
CA TYR A 41 0.81 3.02 -1.13
C TYR A 41 0.31 1.62 -1.55
N ILE A 42 -0.90 1.56 -2.08
CA ILE A 42 -1.43 0.36 -2.74
C ILE A 42 -1.66 0.72 -4.20
N HIS A 43 -1.01 -0.02 -5.10
CA HIS A 43 -1.26 0.09 -6.52
C HIS A 43 -2.24 -1.02 -6.93
N ILE A 44 -3.36 -0.62 -7.51
CA ILE A 44 -4.37 -1.53 -8.07
C ILE A 44 -4.25 -1.43 -9.58
N VAL A 45 -3.89 -2.54 -10.23
CA VAL A 45 -3.67 -2.58 -11.67
C VAL A 45 -4.69 -3.52 -12.30
N TRP A 46 -5.41 -3.01 -13.29
CA TRP A 46 -6.30 -3.81 -14.13
C TRP A 46 -5.54 -4.29 -15.35
N CYS A 47 -5.43 -5.60 -15.52
CA CYS A 47 -4.79 -6.21 -16.67
C CYS A 47 -5.82 -6.91 -17.56
N GLU A 48 -5.79 -6.64 -18.86
CA GLU A 48 -6.66 -7.30 -19.85
C GLU A 48 -6.27 -8.76 -20.11
N LYS A 49 -5.06 -9.15 -19.69
CA LYS A 49 -4.51 -10.51 -19.81
C LYS A 49 -3.74 -10.83 -18.54
N LYS A 50 -3.72 -12.13 -18.16
CA LYS A 50 -2.96 -12.59 -17.00
C LYS A 50 -1.46 -12.34 -17.17
N LEU A 51 -0.82 -11.83 -16.12
CA LEU A 51 0.64 -11.69 -16.10
C LEU A 51 1.28 -13.07 -15.86
N GLN A 52 1.96 -13.62 -16.86
CA GLN A 52 2.76 -14.83 -16.68
C GLN A 52 4.11 -14.44 -16.04
N ALA A 53 4.51 -15.14 -14.99
CA ALA A 53 5.82 -14.94 -14.37
C ALA A 53 6.92 -15.36 -15.35
N GLN A 54 7.54 -14.40 -16.04
CA GLN A 54 8.76 -14.67 -16.80
C GLN A 54 9.94 -14.76 -15.82
N ARG A 55 10.29 -16.00 -15.40
CA ARG A 55 11.61 -16.27 -14.83
C ARG A 55 12.64 -15.98 -15.92
N LYS A 56 13.29 -14.81 -15.89
CA LYS A 56 14.55 -14.62 -16.61
C LYS A 56 15.63 -15.39 -15.86
N PRO A 57 16.34 -16.35 -16.49
CA PRO A 57 17.55 -16.90 -15.91
C PRO A 57 18.60 -15.77 -15.87
N PHE A 58 19.15 -15.53 -14.69
CA PHE A 58 20.41 -14.81 -14.53
C PHE A 58 21.56 -15.78 -14.75
#